data_AF-M1P9J2-F1
#
_entry.id   AF-M1P9J2-F1
#
_cell.length_a   1.000
_cell.length_b   1.000
_cell.length_c   1.000
_cell.angle_alpha   90.00
_cell.angle_beta   90.00
_cell.angle_gamma   90.00
#
_symmetry.space_group_name_H-M   'P 1'
#
loop_
_entity.id
_entity.type
_entity.pdbx_description
1 polymer ?
#
loop_
_entity_poly.entity_id
_entity_poly.type
_entity_poly.pdbx_seq_one_letter_code
_entity_poly.pdbx_strand_id
1 'polypeptide(L)'
;MELTEKDAAIAYAKAWNALDCSDFLELLADDCTYESQWVTSALEGKEAISKYLTGKMKTVKTGGGATVRAEHALTTVPAFLREEGRDCVVLTQCIEKEVQVAILFEVADGKI
;
A
#
# COMPACT_ATOMS: atom_id res chain seq x y z
N MET A 1 -17.58 12.52 2.12
CA MET A 1 -16.98 11.67 3.17
C MET A 1 -15.50 11.88 3.03
N GLU A 2 -14.82 12.28 4.09
CA GLU A 2 -13.35 12.44 4.03
C GLU A 2 -12.70 11.06 3.95
N LEU A 3 -11.61 10.98 3.18
CA LEU A 3 -10.81 9.76 3.08
C LEU A 3 -10.22 9.44 4.45
N THR A 4 -10.23 8.16 4.84
CA THR A 4 -9.58 7.68 6.07
C THR A 4 -8.41 6.75 5.76
N GLU A 5 -7.52 6.50 6.73
CA GLU A 5 -6.45 5.49 6.61
C GLU A 5 -7.02 4.10 6.28
N LYS A 6 -8.19 3.77 6.84
CA LYS A 6 -8.92 2.55 6.53
C LYS A 6 -9.33 2.46 5.06
N ASP A 7 -9.88 3.54 4.51
CA ASP A 7 -10.29 3.58 3.10
C ASP A 7 -9.07 3.45 2.18
N ALA A 8 -7.97 4.14 2.51
CA ALA A 8 -6.69 4.04 1.82
C ALA A 8 -6.14 2.59 1.84
N ALA A 9 -6.13 1.96 3.01
CA ALA A 9 -5.69 0.59 3.18
C ALA A 9 -6.55 -0.40 2.38
N ILE A 10 -7.88 -0.26 2.42
CA ILE A 10 -8.80 -1.10 1.65
C ILE A 10 -8.58 -0.91 0.15
N ALA A 11 -8.42 0.33 -0.33
CA ALA A 11 -8.17 0.62 -1.74
C ALA A 11 -6.82 0.03 -2.20
N TYR A 12 -5.76 0.18 -1.41
CA TYR A 12 -4.46 -0.41 -1.70
C TYR A 12 -4.49 -1.94 -1.72
N ALA A 13 -5.18 -2.56 -0.77
CA ALA A 13 -5.34 -4.01 -0.72
C ALA A 13 -6.11 -4.53 -1.94
N LYS A 14 -7.21 -3.87 -2.32
CA LYS A 14 -7.94 -4.17 -3.57
C LYS A 14 -7.04 -4.06 -4.79
N ALA A 15 -6.22 -3.00 -4.86
CA ALA A 15 -5.34 -2.77 -5.98
C ALA A 15 -4.31 -3.90 -6.17
N TRP A 16 -3.66 -4.35 -5.08
CA TRP A 16 -2.71 -5.45 -5.14
C TRP A 16 -3.34 -6.81 -5.41
N ASN A 17 -4.53 -7.07 -4.88
CA ASN A 17 -5.24 -8.32 -5.16
C ASN A 17 -5.78 -8.38 -6.60
N ALA A 18 -6.14 -7.23 -7.20
CA ALA A 18 -6.56 -7.12 -8.60
C ALA A 18 -5.39 -6.96 -9.58
N LEU A 19 -4.20 -6.64 -9.08
CA LEU A 19 -3.04 -6.18 -9.86
C LEU A 19 -3.40 -4.99 -10.79
N ASP A 20 -4.21 -4.08 -10.26
CA ASP A 20 -4.69 -2.86 -10.91
C ASP A 20 -4.86 -1.76 -9.85
N CYS A 21 -4.02 -0.72 -9.93
CA CYS A 21 -4.01 0.39 -8.97
C CYS A 21 -4.74 1.64 -9.44
N SER A 22 -5.44 1.63 -10.58
CA SER A 22 -6.10 2.81 -11.13
C SER A 22 -6.93 3.59 -10.10
N ASP A 23 -7.84 2.92 -9.40
CA ASP A 23 -8.69 3.53 -8.37
C ASP A 23 -7.89 4.05 -7.16
N PHE A 24 -6.84 3.33 -6.75
CA PHE A 24 -5.99 3.74 -5.63
C PHE A 24 -5.20 5.02 -5.96
N LEU A 25 -4.69 5.14 -7.19
CA LEU A 25 -3.92 6.30 -7.62
C LEU A 25 -4.74 7.60 -7.62
N GLU A 26 -6.06 7.51 -7.76
CA GLU A 26 -6.94 8.68 -7.64
C GLU A 26 -7.04 9.22 -6.20
N LEU A 27 -6.64 8.43 -5.20
CA LEU A 27 -6.63 8.84 -3.80
C LEU A 27 -5.37 9.61 -3.40
N LEU A 28 -4.31 9.55 -4.21
CA LEU A 28 -3.05 10.23 -3.94
C LEU A 28 -3.17 11.76 -4.13
N ALA A 29 -2.51 12.51 -3.25
CA ALA A 29 -2.18 13.92 -3.45
C ALA A 29 -1.11 14.08 -4.54
N ASP A 30 -1.02 15.24 -5.18
CA ASP A 30 -0.04 15.48 -6.24
C ASP A 30 1.40 15.46 -5.70
N ASP A 31 1.60 15.85 -4.44
CA ASP A 31 2.87 15.95 -3.72
C ASP A 31 3.10 14.84 -2.69
N CYS A 32 2.33 13.75 -2.75
CA CYS A 32 2.49 12.62 -1.82
C CYS A 32 3.87 11.94 -1.93
N THR A 33 4.31 11.33 -0.83
CA THR A 33 5.59 10.62 -0.74
C THR A 33 5.37 9.13 -0.51
N TYR A 34 6.18 8.28 -1.15
CA TYR A 34 6.15 6.82 -0.95
C TYR A 34 7.53 6.30 -0.57
N GLU A 35 7.58 5.56 0.53
CA GLU A 35 8.77 4.87 0.99
C GLU A 35 8.52 3.36 1.12
N SER A 36 9.53 2.56 0.79
CA SER A 36 9.48 1.11 0.99
C SER A 36 10.89 0.54 1.05
N GLN A 37 11.01 -0.66 1.60
CA GLN A 37 12.28 -1.41 1.61
C GLN A 37 12.78 -1.77 0.19
N TRP A 38 11.97 -1.59 -0.86
CA TRP A 38 12.31 -1.91 -2.25
C TRP A 38 12.63 -0.68 -3.11
N VAL A 39 12.54 0.53 -2.56
CA VAL A 39 12.99 1.75 -3.22
C VAL A 39 14.27 2.23 -2.54
N THR A 40 15.25 2.67 -3.32
CA THR A 40 16.53 3.16 -2.79
C THR A 40 16.42 4.54 -2.14
N SER A 41 15.40 5.30 -2.53
CA SER A 41 15.05 6.62 -2.01
C SER A 41 13.52 6.77 -2.09
N ALA A 42 12.96 7.66 -1.27
CA ALA A 42 11.55 8.03 -1.35
C ALA A 42 11.16 8.43 -2.78
N LEU A 43 9.97 8.02 -3.20
CA LEU A 43 9.37 8.46 -4.45
C LEU A 43 8.50 9.68 -4.14
N GLU A 44 8.78 10.79 -4.80
CA GLU A 44 8.07 12.05 -4.59
C GLU A 44 7.07 12.30 -5.72
N GLY A 45 5.83 12.57 -5.32
CA GLY A 45 4.73 12.95 -6.18
C GLY A 45 3.97 11.79 -6.82
N LYS A 46 2.70 12.06 -7.11
CA LYS A 46 1.74 11.10 -7.67
C LYS A 46 2.25 10.40 -8.93
N GLU A 47 2.95 11.10 -9.82
CA GLU A 47 3.44 10.53 -11.09
C GLU A 47 4.49 9.44 -10.86
N ALA A 48 5.48 9.68 -9.99
CA ALA A 48 6.55 8.73 -9.70
C ALA A 48 5.98 7.46 -9.06
N ILE A 49 5.06 7.63 -8.11
CA ILE A 49 4.38 6.54 -7.41
C ILE A 49 3.49 5.74 -8.37
N SER A 50 2.72 6.43 -9.23
CA SER A 50 1.87 5.81 -10.24
C SER A 50 2.67 4.92 -11.19
N LYS A 51 3.78 5.44 -11.72
CA LYS A 51 4.68 4.70 -12.60
C LYS A 51 5.27 3.47 -11.90
N TYR A 52 5.69 3.63 -10.65
CA TYR A 52 6.27 2.55 -9.86
C TYR A 52 5.27 1.42 -9.58
N LEU A 53 4.10 1.75 -9.00
CA LEU A 53 3.08 0.75 -8.64
C LEU A 53 2.55 0.02 -9.86
N THR A 54 2.24 0.75 -10.93
CA THR A 54 1.80 0.16 -12.22
C THR A 54 2.85 -0.81 -12.76
N GLY A 55 4.13 -0.42 -12.75
CA GLY A 55 5.22 -1.27 -13.21
C GLY A 55 5.42 -2.53 -12.37
N LYS A 56 5.32 -2.40 -11.04
CA LYS A 56 5.41 -3.52 -10.10
C LYS A 56 4.27 -4.52 -10.30
N MET A 57 3.03 -4.05 -10.33
CA MET A 57 1.85 -4.89 -10.53
C MET A 57 1.88 -5.58 -11.91
N LYS A 58 2.29 -4.86 -12.96
CA LYS A 58 2.51 -5.45 -14.28
C LYS A 58 3.54 -6.59 -14.23
N THR A 59 4.66 -6.39 -13.53
CA THR A 59 5.70 -7.41 -13.37
C THR A 59 5.17 -8.65 -12.67
N VAL A 60 4.39 -8.49 -11.59
CA VAL A 60 3.74 -9.63 -10.90
C VAL A 60 2.76 -10.34 -11.83
N LYS A 61 1.94 -9.59 -12.56
CA LYS A 61 0.92 -10.12 -13.49
C LYS A 61 1.54 -10.94 -14.63
N THR A 62 2.68 -10.52 -15.17
CA THR A 62 3.34 -11.21 -16.29
C THR A 62 4.40 -12.22 -15.87
N GLY A 63 4.92 -12.12 -14.65
CA GLY A 63 6.07 -12.88 -14.17
C GLY A 63 5.79 -14.33 -13.80
N GLY A 64 4.52 -14.75 -13.73
CA GLY A 64 4.06 -16.15 -13.62
C GLY A 64 4.45 -16.93 -12.35
N GLY A 65 5.42 -16.48 -11.56
CA GLY A 65 5.95 -17.19 -10.39
C GLY A 65 5.70 -16.54 -9.04
N ALA A 66 5.15 -15.32 -9.02
CA ALA A 66 4.87 -14.58 -7.79
C ALA A 66 3.38 -14.61 -7.49
N THR A 67 2.99 -15.08 -6.30
CA THR A 67 1.63 -14.83 -5.77
C THR A 67 1.68 -13.68 -4.78
N VAL A 68 0.67 -12.82 -4.82
CA VAL A 68 0.52 -11.70 -3.89
C VAL A 68 -0.83 -11.79 -3.20
N ARG A 69 -0.87 -11.45 -1.92
CA ARG A 69 -2.09 -11.30 -1.13
C ARG A 69 -1.95 -10.05 -0.28
N ALA A 70 -2.92 -9.16 -0.37
CA ALA A 70 -2.97 -7.93 0.42
C ALA A 70 -4.19 -7.95 1.33
N GLU A 71 -3.97 -7.84 2.64
CA GLU A 71 -5.03 -7.94 3.65
C GLU A 71 -5.07 -6.66 4.48
N HIS A 72 -6.27 -6.10 4.65
CA HIS A 72 -6.48 -5.02 5.61
C HIS A 72 -6.32 -5.56 7.04
N ALA A 73 -5.60 -4.82 7.88
CA ALA A 73 -5.32 -5.18 9.26
C ALA A 73 -5.22 -3.93 10.14
N LEU A 74 -5.08 -4.14 11.44
CA LEU A 74 -4.73 -3.12 12.41
C LEU A 74 -3.33 -3.40 12.97
N THR A 75 -2.53 -2.36 13.13
CA THR A 75 -1.27 -2.46 13.88
C THR A 75 -1.53 -2.86 15.33
N THR A 76 -0.57 -3.55 15.95
CA THR A 76 -0.65 -3.87 17.39
C THR A 76 0.05 -2.79 18.19
N VAL A 77 -0.67 -2.19 19.14
CA VAL A 77 -0.11 -1.28 20.13
C VAL A 77 -0.04 -1.95 21.50
N PRO A 78 1.01 -1.72 22.31
CA PRO A 78 1.09 -2.26 23.65
C PRO A 78 -0.13 -1.86 24.50
N ALA A 79 -0.75 -2.84 25.17
CA ALA A 79 -2.01 -2.65 25.89
C ALA A 79 -1.98 -1.53 26.95
N PHE A 80 -0.79 -1.24 27.50
CA PHE A 80 -0.63 -0.18 28.50
C PHE A 80 -0.76 1.24 27.94
N LEU A 81 -0.62 1.44 26.62
CA LEU A 81 -0.80 2.75 25.97
C LEU A 81 -2.28 3.11 25.80
N ARG A 82 -3.21 2.13 25.88
CA ARG A 82 -4.66 2.31 25.70
C ARG A 82 -5.06 3.04 24.41
N GLU A 83 -4.23 2.94 23.38
CA GLU A 83 -4.49 3.45 22.03
C GLU A 83 -5.12 2.34 21.17
N GLU A 84 -5.81 2.74 20.10
CA GLU A 84 -6.21 1.81 19.05
C GLU A 84 -5.09 1.67 18.02
N GLY A 85 -5.02 0.51 17.38
CA GLY A 85 -4.09 0.29 16.27
C GLY A 85 -4.48 1.13 15.05
N ARG A 86 -3.48 1.60 14.31
CA ARG A 86 -3.68 2.22 13.00
C ARG A 86 -4.06 1.19 11.94
N ASP A 87 -4.92 1.59 11.00
CA ASP A 87 -5.24 0.82 9.80
C ASP A 87 -4.00 0.63 8.92
N CYS A 88 -3.80 -0.59 8.43
CA CYS A 88 -2.66 -0.93 7.59
C CYS A 88 -3.01 -2.03 6.57
N VAL A 89 -2.08 -2.32 5.67
CA VAL A 89 -2.14 -3.49 4.81
C VAL A 89 -0.97 -4.41 5.12
N VAL A 90 -1.25 -5.69 5.33
CA VAL A 90 -0.23 -6.74 5.28
C VAL A 90 -0.16 -7.25 3.84
N LEU A 91 0.92 -6.93 3.14
CA LEU A 91 1.19 -7.45 1.81
C LEU A 91 2.12 -8.66 1.93
N THR A 92 1.61 -9.81 1.54
CA THR A 92 2.35 -11.06 1.44
C THR A 92 2.70 -11.31 -0.02
N GLN A 93 3.99 -11.47 -0.32
CA GLN A 93 4.48 -11.89 -1.62
C GLN A 93 5.23 -13.21 -1.48
N CYS A 94 4.83 -14.22 -2.26
CA CYS A 94 5.49 -15.51 -2.32
C CYS A 94 6.24 -15.66 -3.65
N ILE A 95 7.58 -15.62 -3.57
CA ILE A 95 8.50 -15.95 -4.67
C ILE A 95 9.60 -16.83 -4.07
N GLU A 96 9.49 -18.15 -4.23
CA GLU A 96 10.35 -19.18 -3.59
C GLU A 96 10.29 -19.22 -2.05
N LYS A 97 10.14 -18.07 -1.40
CA LYS A 97 9.90 -17.85 0.02
C LYS A 97 8.81 -16.79 0.20
N GLU A 98 8.17 -16.82 1.36
CA GLU A 98 7.19 -15.83 1.77
C GLU A 98 7.89 -14.60 2.35
N VAL A 99 7.53 -13.42 1.84
CA VAL A 99 7.94 -12.13 2.39
C VAL A 99 6.67 -11.36 2.74
N GLN A 100 6.63 -10.81 3.95
CA GLN A 100 5.52 -9.99 4.43
C GLN A 100 6.01 -8.60 4.82
N VAL A 101 5.22 -7.59 4.48
CA VAL A 101 5.43 -6.20 4.92
C VAL A 101 4.12 -5.56 5.33
N ALA A 102 4.22 -4.64 6.28
CA ALA A 102 3.13 -3.74 6.64
C ALA A 102 3.25 -2.45 5.82
N ILE A 103 2.13 -1.99 5.27
CA ILE A 103 1.99 -0.72 4.58
C ILE A 103 1.08 0.17 5.43
N LEU A 104 1.59 1.35 5.76
CA LEU A 104 0.88 2.39 6.49
C LEU A 104 0.53 3.53 5.54
N PHE A 105 -0.50 4.29 5.89
CA PHE A 105 -0.97 5.43 5.13
C PHE A 105 -1.05 6.63 6.06
N GLU A 106 -0.71 7.80 5.54
CA GLU A 106 -1.07 9.07 6.16
C GLU A 106 -2.08 9.72 5.22
N VAL A 107 -3.10 10.36 5.80
CA VAL A 107 -4.16 11.02 5.02
C VAL A 107 -4.31 12.44 5.52
N ALA A 108 -4.18 13.40 4.63
CA ALA A 108 -4.33 14.82 4.89
C ALA A 108 -5.22 15.45 3.80
N ASP A 109 -6.10 16.37 4.18
CA ASP A 109 -6.99 17.10 3.25
C ASP A 109 -7.76 16.19 2.27
N GLY A 110 -8.14 14.99 2.72
CA GLY A 110 -8.90 14.01 1.95
C GLY A 110 -8.08 13.24 0.90
N LYS A 111 -6.75 13.27 0.99
CA LYS A 111 -5.81 12.58 0.10
C LYS A 111 -4.72 11.83 0.88
N ILE A 112 -4.19 10.78 0.27
CA ILE A 112 -2.99 10.06 0.75
C ILE A 112 -1.76 10.87 0.34
#